data_AF-A0A561SZZ2-F1
#
_entry.id   AF-A0A561SZZ2-F1
#
_cell.length_a   1.000
_cell.length_b   1.000
_cell.length_c   1.000
_cell.angle_alpha   90.00
_cell.angle_beta   90.00
_cell.angle_gamma   90.00
#
_symmetry.space_group_name_H-M   'P 1'
#
loop_
_entity.id
_entity.type
_entity.pdbx_description
1 polymer ?
#
loop_
_entity_poly.entity_id
_entity_poly.type
_entity_poly.pdbx_seq_one_letter_code
_entity_poly.pdbx_strand_id
1 'polypeptide(L)'
;MVREPGSTSSTVGASSRDLILDAARDLITKNGYDGMAVSDLCAQSGLPASSVYYHFGNKLGVLAALLERTFDELHALFPNPSSFDGLEPIDRLEAWFTAACDSLDRRPDYLRLLLAVSVGPHKDSETVGATVRRIRDSAHASWVDALTPVLAPHGDEDGKAMVEQLAVLGRAMTDGLSVANSLDGATYSSNVAPFVALIRGLVRQ
;
A
#
# COMPACT_ATOMS: atom_id res chain seq x y z
N MET A 1 -23.38 -4.48 -51.88
CA MET A 1 -22.26 -5.10 -51.14
C MET A 1 -21.66 -4.03 -50.23
N VAL A 2 -22.19 -3.88 -49.01
CA VAL A 2 -21.70 -2.95 -47.99
C VAL A 2 -21.34 -3.83 -46.79
N ARG A 3 -20.06 -3.82 -46.42
CA ARG A 3 -19.50 -4.60 -45.31
C ARG A 3 -19.49 -3.72 -44.07
N GLU A 4 -20.05 -4.23 -42.98
CA GLU A 4 -20.08 -3.61 -41.66
C GLU A 4 -18.66 -3.39 -41.09
N PRO A 5 -18.40 -2.31 -40.32
CA PRO A 5 -17.20 -2.22 -39.51
C PRO A 5 -17.30 -3.14 -38.29
N GLY A 6 -16.34 -4.06 -38.20
CA GLY A 6 -16.25 -5.06 -37.15
C GLY A 6 -16.00 -4.48 -35.76
N SER A 7 -16.59 -5.19 -34.80
CA SER A 7 -16.34 -5.18 -33.36
C SER A 7 -14.88 -4.98 -32.97
N THR A 8 -14.59 -3.92 -32.20
CA THR A 8 -13.39 -3.82 -31.37
C THR A 8 -13.71 -4.31 -29.96
N SER A 9 -13.52 -5.60 -29.72
CA SER A 9 -13.32 -6.14 -28.37
C SER A 9 -11.82 -6.38 -28.18
N SER A 10 -11.11 -5.39 -27.66
CA SER A 10 -9.73 -5.54 -27.21
C SER A 10 -9.73 -6.22 -25.83
N THR A 11 -9.69 -7.55 -25.81
CA THR A 11 -9.15 -8.31 -24.68
C THR A 11 -7.67 -7.94 -24.54
N VAL A 12 -7.33 -7.12 -23.56
CA VAL A 12 -5.94 -6.74 -23.25
C VAL A 12 -5.21 -8.01 -22.78
N GLY A 13 -4.34 -8.57 -23.61
CA GLY A 13 -3.42 -9.62 -23.18
C GLY A 13 -2.45 -9.08 -22.12
N ALA A 14 -2.16 -9.87 -21.08
CA ALA A 14 -1.20 -9.50 -20.05
C ALA A 14 0.17 -9.22 -20.67
N SER A 15 0.82 -8.12 -20.28
CA SER A 15 2.15 -7.77 -20.81
C SER A 15 3.21 -8.75 -20.26
N SER A 16 4.34 -8.90 -20.97
CA SER A 16 5.46 -9.71 -20.48
C SER A 16 5.94 -9.26 -19.09
N ARG A 17 5.85 -7.95 -18.82
CA ARG A 17 6.16 -7.38 -17.50
C ARG A 17 5.20 -7.90 -16.44
N ASP A 18 3.90 -7.95 -16.72
CA ASP A 18 2.89 -8.39 -15.77
C ASP A 18 2.98 -9.88 -15.47
N LEU A 19 3.22 -10.71 -16.50
CA LEU A 19 3.45 -12.15 -16.32
C LEU A 19 4.64 -12.45 -15.39
N ILE A 20 5.72 -11.68 -15.50
CA ILE A 20 6.88 -11.82 -14.61
C ILE A 20 6.53 -11.38 -13.18
N LEU A 21 5.78 -10.29 -13.03
CA LEU A 21 5.39 -9.82 -11.69
C LEU A 21 4.36 -10.72 -11.01
N ASP A 22 3.46 -11.37 -11.76
CA ASP A 22 2.55 -12.38 -11.23
C ASP A 22 3.31 -13.61 -10.74
N ALA A 23 4.25 -14.11 -11.53
CA ALA A 23 5.17 -15.17 -11.10
C ALA A 23 5.97 -14.76 -9.85
N ALA A 24 6.49 -13.52 -9.81
CA ALA A 24 7.22 -13.01 -8.65
C ALA A 24 6.35 -12.95 -7.39
N ARG A 25 5.11 -12.47 -7.50
CA ARG A 25 4.15 -12.42 -6.38
C ARG A 25 3.97 -13.82 -5.78
N ASP A 26 3.66 -14.80 -6.62
CA ASP A 26 3.42 -16.17 -6.18
C ASP A 26 4.66 -16.81 -5.53
N LEU A 27 5.85 -16.63 -6.11
CA LEU A 27 7.09 -17.17 -5.58
C LEU A 27 7.46 -16.55 -4.24
N ILE A 28 7.34 -15.22 -4.12
CA ILE A 28 7.67 -14.50 -2.89
C ILE A 28 6.69 -14.87 -1.78
N THR A 29 5.40 -14.99 -2.08
CA THR A 29 4.40 -15.40 -1.09
C THR A 29 4.65 -16.82 -0.56
N LYS A 30 5.12 -17.74 -1.42
CA LYS A 30 5.37 -19.14 -1.04
C LYS A 30 6.72 -19.36 -0.35
N ASN A 31 7.78 -18.76 -0.88
CA ASN A 31 9.17 -19.10 -0.54
C ASN A 31 9.96 -17.93 0.06
N GLY A 32 9.34 -16.76 0.22
CA GLY A 32 10.03 -15.51 0.53
C GLY A 32 10.86 -14.99 -0.65
N TYR A 33 11.35 -13.76 -0.52
CA TYR A 33 12.19 -13.15 -1.55
C TYR A 33 13.49 -13.94 -1.79
N ASP A 34 14.16 -14.39 -0.74
CA ASP A 34 15.45 -15.09 -0.88
C ASP A 34 15.30 -16.43 -1.61
N GLY A 35 14.16 -17.11 -1.44
CA GLY A 35 13.83 -18.36 -2.14
C GLY A 35 13.42 -18.22 -3.61
N MET A 36 13.36 -17.00 -4.16
CA MET A 36 13.04 -16.75 -5.57
C MET A 36 14.32 -16.65 -6.42
N ALA A 37 14.48 -17.43 -7.48
CA ALA A 37 15.52 -17.25 -8.48
C ALA A 37 14.98 -16.70 -9.81
N VAL A 38 15.86 -16.09 -10.63
CA VAL A 38 15.49 -15.65 -11.99
C VAL A 38 15.07 -16.85 -12.85
N SER A 39 15.66 -18.03 -12.63
CA SER A 39 15.25 -19.27 -13.28
C SER A 39 13.80 -19.65 -12.95
N ASP A 40 13.38 -19.45 -11.70
CA ASP A 40 12.01 -19.77 -11.26
C ASP A 40 11.01 -18.81 -11.89
N LEU A 41 11.37 -17.52 -11.98
CA LEU A 41 10.59 -16.51 -12.71
C LEU A 41 10.40 -16.91 -14.17
N CYS A 42 11.47 -17.37 -14.83
CA CYS A 42 11.39 -17.82 -16.23
C CYS A 42 10.50 -19.06 -16.36
N ALA A 43 10.67 -20.04 -15.46
CA ALA A 43 9.90 -21.27 -15.47
C ALA A 43 8.40 -21.02 -15.25
N GLN A 44 8.04 -20.10 -14.37
CA GLN A 44 6.64 -19.81 -14.05
C GLN A 44 5.98 -18.81 -15.02
N SER A 45 6.72 -17.80 -15.50
CA SER A 45 6.17 -16.81 -16.45
C SER A 45 6.18 -17.29 -17.91
N GLY A 46 6.96 -18.33 -18.22
CA GLY A 46 7.18 -18.81 -19.59
C GLY A 46 8.05 -17.88 -20.45
N LEU A 47 8.68 -16.87 -19.85
CA LEU A 47 9.49 -15.87 -20.53
C LEU A 47 10.99 -16.15 -20.35
N PRO A 48 11.83 -15.79 -21.34
CA PRO A 48 13.27 -15.97 -21.23
C PRO A 48 13.89 -14.98 -20.22
N ALA A 49 15.05 -15.33 -19.68
CA ALA A 49 15.78 -14.47 -18.73
C ALA A 49 16.08 -13.08 -19.30
N SER A 50 16.28 -12.96 -20.63
CA SER A 50 16.47 -11.68 -21.30
C SER A 50 15.30 -10.71 -21.08
N SER A 51 14.05 -11.20 -20.98
CA SER A 51 12.89 -10.38 -20.66
C SER A 51 12.93 -9.86 -19.22
N VAL A 52 13.37 -10.69 -18.26
CA VAL A 52 13.52 -10.27 -16.86
C VAL A 52 14.57 -9.18 -16.74
N TYR A 53 15.74 -9.37 -17.34
CA TYR A 53 16.81 -8.37 -17.33
C TYR A 53 16.43 -7.09 -18.09
N TYR A 54 15.71 -7.22 -19.22
CA TYR A 54 15.23 -6.06 -19.98
C TYR A 54 14.26 -5.19 -19.18
N HIS A 55 13.28 -5.80 -18.51
CA HIS A 55 12.24 -5.05 -17.78
C HIS A 55 12.69 -4.55 -16.40
N PHE A 56 13.54 -5.31 -15.72
CA PHE A 56 13.80 -5.10 -14.29
C PHE A 56 15.28 -4.93 -13.95
N GLY A 57 16.19 -5.22 -14.88
CA GLY A 57 17.64 -5.15 -14.67
C GLY A 57 18.21 -6.26 -13.77
N ASN A 58 17.55 -6.58 -12.66
CA ASN A 58 17.96 -7.65 -11.74
C ASN A 58 16.78 -8.13 -10.85
N LYS A 59 17.04 -9.13 -10.00
CA LYS A 59 16.07 -9.68 -9.04
C LYS A 59 15.50 -8.63 -8.07
N LEU A 60 16.31 -7.67 -7.61
CA LEU A 60 15.85 -6.57 -6.75
C LEU A 60 14.93 -5.61 -7.50
N GLY A 61 15.19 -5.36 -8.79
CA GLY A 61 14.30 -4.56 -9.65
C GLY A 61 12.93 -5.23 -9.84
N VAL A 62 12.88 -6.56 -9.89
CA VAL A 62 11.60 -7.30 -9.90
C VAL A 62 10.84 -7.04 -8.59
N LEU A 63 11.52 -7.11 -7.44
CA LEU A 63 10.90 -6.83 -6.14
C LEU A 63 10.41 -5.39 -6.04
N ALA A 64 11.21 -4.41 -6.44
CA ALA A 64 10.81 -3.00 -6.43
C ALA A 64 9.60 -2.75 -7.35
N ALA A 65 9.60 -3.33 -8.55
CA ALA A 65 8.48 -3.23 -9.48
C ALA A 65 7.21 -3.95 -8.98
N LEU A 66 7.36 -5.06 -8.25
CA LEU A 66 6.26 -5.75 -7.61
C LEU A 66 5.66 -4.93 -6.46
N LEU A 67 6.50 -4.31 -5.63
CA LEU A 67 6.07 -3.38 -4.57
C LEU A 67 5.29 -2.20 -5.17
N GLU A 68 5.83 -1.59 -6.22
CA GLU A 68 5.18 -0.49 -6.94
C GLU A 68 3.79 -0.90 -7.45
N ARG A 69 3.71 -2.02 -8.20
CA ARG A 69 2.44 -2.51 -8.74
C ARG A 69 1.43 -2.82 -7.64
N THR A 70 1.88 -3.46 -6.57
CA THR A 70 0.99 -3.84 -5.45
C THR A 70 0.51 -2.59 -4.70
N PHE A 71 1.35 -1.55 -4.59
CA PHE A 71 0.94 -0.27 -4.05
C PHE A 71 -0.10 0.43 -4.94
N ASP A 72 0.11 0.47 -6.26
CA ASP A 72 -0.83 1.11 -7.18
C ASP A 72 -2.20 0.42 -7.17
N GLU A 73 -2.20 -0.93 -7.16
CA GLU A 73 -3.41 -1.74 -6.99
C GLU A 73 -4.16 -1.39 -5.69
N LEU A 74 -3.44 -1.22 -4.58
CA LEU A 74 -4.05 -0.86 -3.30
C LEU A 74 -4.50 0.60 -3.28
N HIS A 75 -3.67 1.52 -3.75
CA HIS A 75 -3.96 2.96 -3.77
C HIS A 75 -5.25 3.24 -4.54
N ALA A 76 -5.48 2.52 -5.65
CA ALA A 76 -6.73 2.59 -6.41
C ALA A 76 -7.97 2.10 -5.63
N LEU A 77 -7.79 1.25 -4.62
CA LEU A 77 -8.85 0.71 -3.76
C LEU A 77 -8.91 1.40 -2.38
N PHE A 78 -7.90 2.19 -2.04
CA PHE A 78 -7.79 2.83 -0.73
C PHE A 78 -8.62 4.12 -0.72
N PRO A 79 -9.39 4.39 0.34
CA PRO A 79 -10.16 5.62 0.42
C PRO A 79 -9.23 6.83 0.49
N ASN A 80 -9.50 7.82 -0.36
CA ASN A 80 -8.90 9.14 -0.25
C ASN A 80 -9.67 9.95 0.83
N PRO A 81 -9.02 10.59 1.81
CA PRO A 81 -9.72 11.38 2.84
C PRO A 81 -10.68 12.43 2.26
N SER A 82 -10.31 13.06 1.14
CA SER A 82 -11.17 14.03 0.44
C SER A 82 -12.51 13.47 -0.05
N SER A 83 -12.65 12.14 -0.17
CA SER A 83 -13.92 11.49 -0.52
C SER A 83 -15.00 11.69 0.54
N PHE A 84 -14.63 12.17 1.73
CA PHE A 84 -15.50 12.36 2.89
C PHE A 84 -15.66 13.84 3.29
N ASP A 85 -15.20 14.80 2.47
CA ASP A 85 -15.23 16.24 2.79
C ASP A 85 -16.64 16.83 3.03
N GLY A 86 -17.70 16.08 2.71
CA GLY A 86 -19.08 16.45 3.03
C GLY A 86 -19.51 16.20 4.49
N LEU A 87 -18.64 15.61 5.31
CA LEU A 87 -18.89 15.33 6.73
C LEU A 87 -18.22 16.36 7.63
N GLU A 88 -18.70 16.46 8.88
CA GLU A 88 -18.01 17.22 9.93
C GLU A 88 -16.58 16.66 10.14
N PRO A 89 -15.58 17.48 10.50
CA PRO A 89 -14.16 17.08 10.50
C PRO A 89 -13.87 15.76 11.23
N ILE A 90 -14.47 15.56 12.40
CA ILE A 90 -14.25 14.34 13.20
C ILE A 90 -14.94 13.11 12.58
N ASP A 91 -16.11 13.30 11.98
CA ASP A 91 -16.86 12.23 11.33
C ASP A 91 -16.23 11.86 9.98
N ARG A 92 -15.62 12.85 9.29
CA ARG A 92 -14.75 12.65 8.12
C ARG A 92 -13.57 11.75 8.45
N LEU A 93 -12.84 12.05 9.54
CA LEU A 93 -11.71 11.23 10.00
C LEU A 93 -12.17 9.81 10.34
N GLU A 94 -13.27 9.65 11.08
CA GLU A 94 -13.83 8.34 11.43
C GLU A 94 -14.23 7.53 10.19
N ALA A 95 -14.94 8.15 9.23
CA ALA A 95 -15.38 7.49 8.01
C ALA A 95 -14.20 7.05 7.14
N TRP A 96 -13.21 7.93 6.94
CA TRP A 96 -11.98 7.59 6.22
C TRP A 96 -11.21 6.46 6.92
N PHE A 97 -10.99 6.57 8.23
CA PHE A 97 -10.22 5.58 8.97
C PHE A 97 -10.91 4.20 8.98
N THR A 98 -12.24 4.18 9.08
CA THR A 98 -13.04 2.96 8.97
C THR A 98 -12.84 2.31 7.60
N ALA A 99 -13.02 3.07 6.52
CA ALA A 99 -12.86 2.54 5.16
C ALA A 99 -11.41 2.10 4.89
N ALA A 100 -10.41 2.80 5.45
CA ALA A 100 -9.00 2.47 5.32
C ALA A 100 -8.71 1.12 6.01
N CYS A 101 -9.19 0.94 7.24
CA CYS A 101 -9.08 -0.32 7.97
C CYS A 101 -9.76 -1.49 7.23
N ASP A 102 -10.97 -1.28 6.71
CA ASP A 102 -11.69 -2.30 5.93
C ASP A 102 -10.91 -2.73 4.68
N SER A 103 -10.28 -1.79 3.98
CA SER A 103 -9.44 -2.08 2.82
C SER A 103 -8.20 -2.91 3.20
N LEU A 104 -7.60 -2.64 4.37
CA LEU A 104 -6.47 -3.42 4.88
C LEU A 104 -6.89 -4.83 5.32
N ASP A 105 -8.04 -4.98 5.96
CA ASP A 105 -8.58 -6.29 6.35
C ASP A 105 -8.87 -7.19 5.13
N ARG A 106 -9.28 -6.60 3.99
CA ARG A 106 -9.51 -7.34 2.73
C ARG A 106 -8.22 -7.73 2.01
N ARG A 107 -7.10 -7.06 2.28
CA ARG A 107 -5.80 -7.25 1.58
C ARG A 107 -4.60 -7.18 2.55
N PRO A 108 -4.49 -8.12 3.51
CA PRO A 108 -3.44 -8.09 4.53
C PRO A 108 -2.04 -8.41 3.98
N ASP A 109 -1.94 -8.94 2.76
CA ASP A 109 -0.70 -9.31 2.08
C ASP A 109 0.18 -8.10 1.74
N TYR A 110 -0.43 -6.93 1.52
CA TYR A 110 0.29 -5.72 1.12
C TYR A 110 1.28 -5.23 2.18
N LEU A 111 0.82 -5.03 3.42
CA LEU A 111 1.68 -4.55 4.51
C LEU A 111 2.74 -5.58 4.87
N ARG A 112 2.44 -6.88 4.72
CA ARG A 112 3.43 -7.95 4.91
C ARG A 112 4.59 -7.83 3.94
N LEU A 113 4.33 -7.62 2.65
CA LEU A 113 5.39 -7.45 1.66
C LEU A 113 6.21 -6.18 1.93
N LEU A 114 5.53 -5.06 2.22
CA LEU A 114 6.18 -3.80 2.57
C LEU A 114 7.09 -3.96 3.81
N LEU A 115 6.60 -4.62 4.86
CA LEU A 115 7.35 -4.84 6.10
C LEU A 115 8.50 -5.80 5.91
N ALA A 116 8.28 -6.94 5.26
CA ALA A 116 9.33 -7.94 4.99
C ALA A 116 10.53 -7.32 4.28
N VAL A 117 10.26 -6.37 3.38
CA VAL A 117 11.30 -5.62 2.68
C VAL A 117 11.93 -4.53 3.55
N SER A 118 11.12 -3.82 4.34
CA SER A 118 11.57 -2.71 5.18
C SER A 118 12.48 -3.14 6.34
N VAL A 119 12.35 -4.38 6.82
CA VAL A 119 13.19 -4.93 7.92
C VAL A 119 14.15 -6.04 7.46
N GLY A 120 14.06 -6.44 6.20
CA GLY A 120 14.86 -7.51 5.62
C GLY A 120 16.29 -7.11 5.26
N PRO A 121 17.10 -8.07 4.79
CA PRO A 121 18.52 -7.85 4.43
C PRO A 121 18.73 -6.84 3.30
N HIS A 122 17.66 -6.49 2.56
CA HIS A 122 17.70 -5.58 1.42
C HIS A 122 17.10 -4.19 1.70
N LYS A 123 16.80 -3.86 2.96
CA LYS A 123 16.26 -2.55 3.34
C LYS A 123 17.11 -1.36 2.89
N ASP A 124 18.42 -1.57 2.78
CA ASP A 124 19.41 -0.55 2.39
C ASP A 124 19.68 -0.53 0.87
N SER A 125 19.00 -1.38 0.09
CA SER A 125 19.06 -1.31 -1.38
C SER A 125 18.45 0.01 -1.84
N GLU A 126 19.17 0.77 -2.67
CA GLU A 126 18.72 2.08 -3.15
C GLU A 126 17.38 2.01 -3.87
N THR A 127 17.23 1.08 -4.82
CA THR A 127 16.02 0.92 -5.63
C THR A 127 14.81 0.57 -4.77
N VAL A 128 14.99 -0.41 -3.87
CA VAL A 128 13.91 -0.90 -3.01
C VAL A 128 13.56 0.14 -1.95
N GLY A 129 14.57 0.75 -1.32
CA GLY A 129 14.39 1.80 -0.33
C GLY A 129 13.69 3.04 -0.88
N ALA A 130 13.97 3.41 -2.14
CA ALA A 130 13.27 4.51 -2.81
C ALA A 130 11.77 4.22 -2.98
N THR A 131 11.41 3.02 -3.45
CA THR A 131 10.01 2.59 -3.57
C THR A 131 9.32 2.56 -2.20
N VAL A 132 9.95 1.98 -1.18
CA VAL A 132 9.40 1.94 0.18
C VAL A 132 9.17 3.34 0.75
N ARG A 133 10.11 4.28 0.57
CA ARG A 133 9.94 5.68 1.00
C ARG A 133 8.74 6.33 0.33
N ARG A 134 8.64 6.25 -1.00
CA ARG A 134 7.51 6.81 -1.76
C ARG A 134 6.16 6.30 -1.26
N ILE A 135 6.08 5.00 -0.99
CA ILE A 135 4.87 4.36 -0.44
C ILE A 135 4.54 4.92 0.96
N ARG A 136 5.54 4.99 1.85
CA ARG A 136 5.37 5.50 3.22
C ARG A 136 5.01 6.99 3.24
N ASP A 137 5.56 7.77 2.33
CA ASP A 137 5.27 9.20 2.18
C ASP A 137 3.82 9.42 1.72
N SER A 138 3.31 8.60 0.80
CA SER A 138 1.90 8.67 0.38
C SER A 138 0.94 8.28 1.52
N ALA A 139 1.27 7.25 2.29
CA ALA A 139 0.48 6.88 3.47
C ALA A 139 0.52 7.98 4.54
N HIS A 140 1.68 8.60 4.76
CA HIS A 140 1.83 9.73 5.67
C HIS A 140 1.01 10.94 5.25
N ALA A 141 1.05 11.30 3.96
CA ALA A 141 0.25 12.40 3.42
C ALA A 141 -1.26 12.17 3.60
N SER A 142 -1.73 10.92 3.46
CA SER A 142 -3.14 10.57 3.70
C SER A 142 -3.56 10.78 5.15
N TRP A 143 -2.68 10.44 6.10
CA TRP A 143 -2.91 10.72 7.53
C TRP A 143 -2.93 12.21 7.83
N VAL A 144 -1.99 12.98 7.26
CA VAL A 144 -1.94 14.44 7.42
C VAL A 144 -3.23 15.08 6.90
N ASP A 145 -3.67 14.71 5.70
CA ASP A 145 -4.93 15.19 5.11
C ASP A 145 -6.15 14.80 5.96
N ALA A 146 -6.19 13.57 6.49
CA ALA A 146 -7.28 13.13 7.36
C ALA A 146 -7.34 13.91 8.69
N LEU A 147 -6.18 14.20 9.31
CA LEU A 147 -6.08 14.80 10.64
C LEU A 147 -6.14 16.33 10.64
N THR A 148 -5.69 16.98 9.56
CA THR A 148 -5.56 18.46 9.49
C THR A 148 -6.87 19.19 9.80
N PRO A 149 -8.03 18.83 9.21
CA PRO A 149 -9.29 19.53 9.51
C PRO A 149 -9.74 19.41 10.97
N VAL A 150 -9.25 18.40 11.69
CA VAL A 150 -9.61 18.14 13.09
C VAL A 150 -8.70 18.89 14.05
N LEU A 151 -7.39 18.84 13.80
CA LEU A 151 -6.37 19.26 14.77
C LEU A 151 -5.67 20.56 14.41
N ALA A 152 -5.74 20.99 13.15
CA ALA A 152 -5.17 22.25 12.68
C ALA A 152 -6.13 23.00 11.72
N PRO A 153 -7.43 23.16 12.06
CA PRO A 153 -8.42 23.76 11.15
C PRO A 153 -8.08 25.20 10.74
N HIS A 154 -7.34 25.92 11.58
CA HIS A 154 -6.89 27.29 11.32
C HIS A 154 -5.40 27.38 10.93
N GLY A 155 -4.71 26.24 10.85
CA GLY A 155 -3.31 26.16 10.44
C GLY A 155 -2.32 26.76 11.45
N ASP A 156 -2.61 26.69 12.74
CA ASP A 156 -1.65 27.04 13.80
C ASP A 156 -0.51 26.02 13.89
N GLU A 157 0.67 26.48 14.33
CA GLU A 157 1.89 25.67 14.33
C GLU A 157 1.84 24.50 15.31
N ASP A 158 1.18 24.66 16.46
CA ASP A 158 1.03 23.60 17.45
C ASP A 158 0.13 22.47 16.91
N GLY A 159 -0.99 22.82 16.28
CA GLY A 159 -1.88 21.89 15.59
C GLY A 159 -1.17 21.14 14.46
N LYS A 160 -0.40 21.84 13.61
CA LYS A 160 0.40 21.19 12.54
C LYS A 160 1.43 20.23 13.12
N ALA A 161 2.14 20.62 14.17
CA ALA A 161 3.10 19.75 14.83
C ALA A 161 2.44 18.49 15.41
N MET A 162 1.24 18.63 15.98
CA MET A 162 0.44 17.50 16.47
C MET A 162 -0.01 16.59 15.32
N VAL A 163 -0.47 17.15 14.20
CA VAL A 163 -0.85 16.39 12.99
C VAL A 163 0.32 15.55 12.49
N GLU A 164 1.51 16.12 12.38
CA GLU A 164 2.70 15.40 11.93
C GLU A 164 3.06 14.24 12.87
N GLN A 165 3.04 14.48 14.18
CA GLN A 165 3.32 13.44 15.18
C GLN A 165 2.30 12.30 15.12
N LEU A 166 1.01 12.64 15.05
CA LEU A 166 -0.07 11.65 14.97
C LEU A 166 -0.08 10.91 13.62
N ALA A 167 0.34 11.55 12.52
CA ALA A 167 0.50 10.86 11.24
C ALA A 167 1.62 9.81 11.28
N VAL A 168 2.74 10.12 11.96
CA VAL A 168 3.80 9.12 12.22
C VAL A 168 3.27 7.98 13.08
N LEU A 169 2.55 8.28 14.16
CA LEU A 169 1.99 7.27 15.06
C LEU A 169 0.92 6.40 14.37
N GLY A 170 0.04 7.00 13.57
CA GLY A 170 -0.98 6.30 12.79
C GLY A 170 -0.36 5.29 11.84
N ARG A 171 0.69 5.68 11.11
CA ARG A 171 1.45 4.76 10.25
C ARG A 171 2.18 3.66 11.04
N ALA A 172 2.80 4.00 12.17
CA ALA A 172 3.45 3.01 13.03
C ALA A 172 2.46 1.99 13.61
N MET A 173 1.26 2.45 13.99
CA MET A 173 0.16 1.60 14.41
C MET A 173 -0.26 0.65 13.29
N THR A 174 -0.44 1.14 12.05
CA THR A 174 -0.77 0.31 10.88
C THR A 174 0.29 -0.76 10.62
N ASP A 175 1.58 -0.41 10.69
CA ASP A 175 2.69 -1.36 10.56
C ASP A 175 2.63 -2.43 11.66
N GLY A 176 2.46 -2.03 12.92
CA GLY A 176 2.37 -2.94 14.07
C GLY A 176 1.16 -3.87 14.00
N LEU A 177 0.02 -3.35 13.56
CA LEU A 177 -1.20 -4.14 13.38
C LEU A 177 -1.04 -5.20 12.28
N SER A 178 -0.24 -4.95 11.24
CA SER A 178 0.09 -5.97 10.25
C SER A 178 0.84 -7.15 10.85
N VAL A 179 1.72 -6.89 11.81
CA VAL A 179 2.45 -7.93 12.54
C VAL A 179 1.48 -8.69 13.44
N ALA A 180 0.66 -7.99 14.23
CA ALA A 180 -0.34 -8.59 15.11
C ALA A 180 -1.38 -9.43 14.34
N ASN A 181 -1.87 -8.94 13.20
CA ASN A 181 -2.77 -9.69 12.31
C ASN A 181 -2.14 -11.01 11.83
N SER A 182 -0.82 -11.02 11.61
CA SER A 182 -0.10 -12.19 11.10
C SER A 182 0.14 -13.27 12.16
N LEU A 183 0.11 -12.92 13.45
CA LEU A 183 0.36 -13.84 14.55
C LEU A 183 -0.93 -14.21 15.31
N ASP A 184 -1.76 -13.21 15.56
CA ASP A 184 -2.89 -13.30 16.50
C ASP A 184 -4.25 -13.10 15.80
N GLY A 185 -4.27 -12.84 14.49
CA GLY A 185 -5.50 -12.59 13.71
C GLY A 185 -6.20 -11.28 14.05
N ALA A 186 -5.48 -10.32 14.66
CA ALA A 186 -6.00 -9.00 14.98
C ALA A 186 -6.42 -8.23 13.71
N THR A 187 -7.64 -7.71 13.66
CA THR A 187 -8.13 -6.95 12.50
C THR A 187 -7.88 -5.46 12.62
N TYR A 188 -7.71 -4.79 11.49
CA TYR A 188 -7.56 -3.34 11.44
C TYR A 188 -8.83 -2.63 11.89
N SER A 189 -9.98 -3.12 11.44
CA SER A 189 -11.30 -2.59 11.82
C SER A 189 -11.56 -2.59 13.33
N SER A 190 -11.01 -3.55 14.09
CA SER A 190 -11.18 -3.59 15.55
C SER A 190 -10.58 -2.39 16.30
N ASN A 191 -9.69 -1.63 15.64
CA ASN A 191 -8.99 -0.49 16.24
C ASN A 191 -9.62 0.87 15.90
N VAL A 192 -10.68 0.88 15.07
CA VAL A 192 -11.39 2.11 14.68
C VAL A 192 -11.98 2.83 15.89
N ALA A 193 -12.83 2.14 16.66
CA ALA A 193 -13.51 2.73 17.82
C ALA A 193 -12.54 3.31 18.88
N PRO A 194 -11.50 2.58 19.35
CA PRO A 194 -10.58 3.13 20.33
C PRO A 194 -9.74 4.29 19.77
N PHE A 195 -9.35 4.25 18.50
CA PHE A 195 -8.61 5.36 17.87
C PHE A 195 -9.47 6.63 17.79
N VAL A 196 -10.71 6.53 17.31
CA VAL A 196 -11.60 7.69 17.20
C VAL A 196 -11.93 8.26 18.59
N ALA A 197 -12.11 7.41 19.60
CA ALA A 197 -12.31 7.87 20.98
C ALA A 197 -11.11 8.66 21.51
N LEU A 198 -9.88 8.21 21.21
CA LEU A 198 -8.65 8.92 21.58
C LEU A 198 -8.60 10.31 20.93
N ILE A 199 -8.83 10.40 19.61
CA ILE A 199 -8.81 11.69 18.90
C ILE A 199 -9.90 12.64 19.41
N ARG A 200 -11.12 12.13 19.63
CA ARG A 200 -12.21 12.92 20.25
C ARG A 200 -11.83 13.46 21.63
N GLY A 201 -11.06 12.70 22.41
CA GLY A 201 -10.56 13.15 23.71
C GLY A 201 -9.56 14.30 23.60
N LEU A 202 -8.70 14.30 22.58
CA LEU A 202 -7.71 15.36 22.33
C LEU A 202 -8.36 16.67 21.87
N VAL A 203 -9.44 16.62 21.08
CA VAL A 203 -10.12 17.81 20.54
C VAL A 203 -10.99 18.53 21.59
N ARG A 204 -11.35 17.85 22.68
CA ARG A 204 -12.24 18.40 23.73
C ARG A 204 -11.49 19.15 24.85
N GLN A 205 -10.16 19.18 24.83
CA GLN A 205 -9.32 19.88 25.80
C GLN A 205 -8.85 21.22 25.24
#